data_AF-W2Q6D2-F1
#
_entry.id   AF-W2Q6D2-F1
#
_cell.length_a   1.000
_cell.length_b   1.000
_cell.length_c   1.000
_cell.angle_alpha   90.00
_cell.angle_beta   90.00
_cell.angle_gamma   90.00
#
_symmetry.space_group_name_H-M   'P 1'
#
loop_
_entity.id
_entity.type
_entity.pdbx_description
1 polymer ?
#
loop_
_entity_poly.entity_id
_entity_poly.type
_entity_poly.pdbx_seq_one_letter_code
_entity_poly.pdbx_strand_id
1 'polypeptide(L)'
;MMEAIQIRQRGFVLREDHDIFFYDYQSLAPDAENIKELVEAISSILGTGKEEGQLGKTKVFLKRAMAFKLRKLEVLRCKSAAPAIQKWVRNMARAEAAIKSNEGMLVCGQETYAASTSQCIPSDVHPLRVAMSKYQRMRADYRLQNDKAVVVQKIARCNLVRRRDLLHPFGDMGPKELDTNIAEMEKAIEDAAKQLEVLQEACKNVKEDLNELEPEELDERIHAMETTIAEAMAARDFGKCGDLQVSLDAHVSARKKKQIPEELDAEIEKLNEKLHNLMTKKQFDKCAQLHKDIDVLKRKRA
;
A
#
# COMPACT_ATOMS: atom_id res chain seq x y z
N MET A 1 -4.98 -5.37 65.61
CA MET A 1 -4.32 -4.40 64.68
C MET A 1 -2.86 -4.79 64.39
N MET A 2 -2.06 -5.14 65.41
CA MET A 2 -0.67 -5.63 65.25
C MET A 2 -0.55 -6.89 64.36
N GLU A 3 -1.45 -7.87 64.50
CA GLU A 3 -1.41 -9.11 63.71
C GLU A 3 -1.65 -8.86 62.21
N ALA A 4 -2.57 -7.96 61.86
CA ALA A 4 -2.82 -7.59 60.45
C ALA A 4 -1.60 -6.91 59.82
N ILE A 5 -0.85 -6.12 60.60
CA ILE A 5 0.41 -5.51 60.15
C ILE A 5 1.48 -6.58 59.98
N GLN A 6 1.61 -7.54 60.91
CA GLN A 6 2.56 -8.64 60.81
C GLN A 6 2.28 -9.55 59.60
N ILE A 7 1.00 -9.87 59.33
CA ILE A 7 0.59 -10.64 58.14
C ILE A 7 0.94 -9.87 56.85
N ARG A 8 0.76 -8.55 56.82
CA ARG A 8 1.14 -7.71 55.66
C ARG A 8 2.65 -7.56 55.49
N GLN A 9 3.43 -7.57 56.58
CA GLN A 9 4.89 -7.46 56.53
C GLN A 9 5.57 -8.77 56.12
N ARG A 10 5.04 -9.92 56.57
CA ARG A 10 5.57 -11.24 56.22
C ARG A 10 5.02 -11.77 54.89
N GLY A 11 3.81 -11.34 54.51
CA GLY A 11 3.13 -11.78 53.30
C GLY A 11 3.43 -10.96 52.04
N PHE A 12 2.88 -11.40 50.92
CA PHE A 12 2.95 -10.70 49.64
C PHE A 12 1.90 -9.58 49.57
N VAL A 13 2.38 -8.35 49.54
CA VAL A 13 1.55 -7.14 49.54
C VAL A 13 1.00 -6.83 48.15
N LEU A 14 1.82 -7.02 47.11
CA LEU A 14 1.42 -6.75 45.73
C LEU A 14 0.93 -8.05 45.08
N ARG A 15 -0.20 -7.94 44.37
CA ARG A 15 -0.83 -9.04 43.65
C ARG A 15 -1.34 -8.51 42.32
N GLU A 16 -0.69 -8.89 41.24
CA GLU A 16 -1.03 -8.44 39.89
C GLU A 16 -1.38 -9.65 39.04
N ASP A 17 -2.35 -9.48 38.13
CA ASP A 17 -2.72 -10.53 37.18
C ASP A 17 -1.56 -10.77 36.21
N HIS A 18 -1.46 -12.00 35.69
CA HIS A 18 -0.36 -12.40 34.82
C HIS A 18 -0.22 -11.51 33.60
N ASP A 19 -1.32 -11.19 32.93
CA ASP A 19 -1.31 -10.39 31.71
C ASP A 19 -0.81 -8.97 31.99
N ILE A 20 -1.36 -8.32 33.02
CA ILE A 20 -0.98 -6.97 33.43
C ILE A 20 0.51 -6.92 33.80
N PHE A 21 0.94 -7.87 34.63
CA PHE A 21 2.34 -7.95 35.06
C PHE A 21 3.29 -8.19 33.88
N PHE A 22 2.88 -9.04 32.92
CA PHE A 22 3.67 -9.32 31.74
C PHE A 22 3.84 -8.05 30.89
N TYR A 23 2.77 -7.34 30.57
CA TYR A 23 2.84 -6.13 29.74
C TYR A 23 3.64 -5.00 30.38
N ASP A 24 3.44 -4.73 31.67
CA ASP A 24 4.14 -3.63 32.36
C ASP A 24 5.66 -3.87 32.41
N TYR A 25 6.08 -5.12 32.62
CA TYR A 25 7.47 -5.46 32.86
C TYR A 25 8.18 -6.16 31.70
N GLN A 26 7.51 -6.45 30.58
CA GLN A 26 8.13 -7.00 29.37
C GLN A 26 9.29 -6.14 28.87
N SER A 27 9.20 -4.82 29.08
CA SER A 27 10.27 -3.88 28.74
C SER A 27 11.60 -4.27 29.38
N LEU A 28 11.61 -4.89 30.57
CA LEU A 28 12.81 -5.31 31.33
C LEU A 28 13.48 -6.56 30.73
N ALA A 29 12.75 -7.44 30.08
CA ALA A 29 13.29 -8.63 29.43
C ALA A 29 12.50 -8.91 28.13
N PRO A 30 12.86 -8.25 27.02
CA PRO A 30 12.12 -8.38 25.75
C PRO A 30 12.20 -9.77 25.14
N ASP A 31 13.21 -10.57 25.54
CA ASP A 31 13.41 -11.93 25.04
C ASP A 31 12.49 -12.96 25.71
N ALA A 32 11.74 -12.57 26.75
CA ALA A 32 10.82 -13.46 27.45
C ALA A 32 9.47 -13.53 26.73
N GLU A 33 9.06 -14.73 26.32
CA GLU A 33 7.75 -14.98 25.71
C GLU A 33 6.71 -15.36 26.76
N ASN A 34 7.16 -16.02 27.83
CA ASN A 34 6.29 -16.51 28.91
C ASN A 34 6.49 -15.74 30.21
N ILE A 35 5.44 -15.67 31.04
CA ILE A 35 5.53 -15.03 32.36
C ILE A 35 6.55 -15.70 33.29
N LYS A 36 6.75 -17.02 33.16
CA LYS A 36 7.75 -17.75 33.93
C LYS A 36 9.16 -17.29 33.60
N GLU A 37 9.47 -17.20 32.30
CA GLU A 37 10.75 -16.70 31.79
C GLU A 37 10.99 -15.25 32.20
N LEU A 38 9.94 -14.41 32.12
CA LEU A 38 10.02 -13.01 32.53
C LEU A 38 10.36 -12.89 34.02
N VAL A 39 9.67 -13.65 34.89
CA VAL A 39 9.93 -13.63 36.34
C VAL A 39 11.32 -14.19 36.65
N GLU A 40 11.77 -15.23 35.96
CA GLU A 40 13.12 -15.78 36.12
C GLU A 40 14.21 -14.79 35.69
N ALA A 41 14.03 -14.12 34.55
CA ALA A 41 14.94 -13.08 34.07
C ALA A 41 15.01 -11.91 35.06
N ILE A 42 13.86 -11.46 35.56
CA ILE A 42 13.78 -10.42 36.59
C ILE A 42 14.50 -10.84 37.88
N SER A 43 14.28 -12.07 38.34
CA SER A 43 14.97 -12.63 39.51
C SER A 43 16.49 -12.68 39.31
N SER A 44 16.95 -13.03 38.11
CA SER A 44 18.36 -13.00 37.75
C SER A 44 18.94 -11.57 37.76
N ILE A 45 18.21 -10.59 37.22
CA ILE A 45 18.64 -9.18 37.19
C ILE A 45 18.75 -8.61 38.60
N LEU A 46 17.80 -8.95 39.47
CA LEU A 46 17.73 -8.43 40.84
C LEU A 46 18.57 -9.22 41.84
N GLY A 47 19.06 -10.42 41.45
CA GLY A 47 19.72 -11.36 42.36
C GLY A 47 18.81 -11.82 43.50
N THR A 48 17.49 -11.83 43.29
CA THR A 48 16.51 -12.14 44.33
C THR A 48 16.12 -13.61 44.31
N GLY A 49 16.11 -14.23 45.50
CA GLY A 49 15.66 -15.61 45.67
C GLY A 49 14.14 -15.77 45.53
N LYS A 50 13.69 -17.03 45.44
CA LYS A 50 12.27 -17.45 45.36
C LYS A 50 11.39 -16.98 46.53
N GLU A 51 11.98 -16.38 47.56
CA GLU A 51 11.26 -15.88 48.73
C GLU A 51 10.68 -14.47 48.55
N GLU A 52 11.17 -13.69 47.58
CA GLU A 52 10.70 -12.31 47.36
C GLU A 52 9.47 -12.24 46.44
N GLY A 53 9.27 -13.26 45.60
CA GLY A 53 8.14 -13.37 44.69
C GLY A 53 7.68 -14.82 44.50
N GLN A 54 6.38 -15.00 44.38
CA GLN A 54 5.76 -16.29 44.09
C GLN A 54 4.82 -16.18 42.90
N LEU A 55 4.91 -17.14 41.97
CA LEU A 55 3.98 -17.27 40.86
C LEU A 55 2.78 -18.13 41.29
N GLY A 56 1.58 -17.56 41.32
CA GLY A 56 0.34 -18.29 41.49
C GLY A 56 -0.23 -18.77 40.16
N LYS A 57 -1.43 -19.37 40.19
CA LYS A 57 -2.12 -19.86 38.98
C LYS A 57 -2.52 -18.72 38.02
N THR A 58 -2.98 -17.60 38.57
CA THR A 58 -3.50 -16.45 37.80
C THR A 58 -2.81 -15.13 38.14
N LYS A 59 -2.08 -15.08 39.26
CA LYS A 59 -1.51 -13.85 39.81
C LYS A 59 -0.04 -14.02 40.17
N VAL A 60 0.71 -12.93 40.06
CA VAL A 60 2.07 -12.79 40.58
C VAL A 60 1.99 -12.13 41.95
N PHE A 61 2.66 -12.73 42.93
CA PHE A 61 2.71 -12.26 44.31
C PHE A 61 4.10 -11.71 44.62
N LEU A 62 4.18 -10.45 45.01
CA LEU A 62 5.46 -9.78 45.27
C LEU A 62 5.50 -9.14 46.65
N LYS A 63 6.67 -9.24 47.30
CA LYS A 63 6.95 -8.44 48.50
C LYS A 63 7.10 -6.98 48.13
N ARG A 64 6.76 -6.09 49.07
CA ARG A 64 6.78 -4.63 48.88
C ARG A 64 8.14 -4.11 48.40
N ALA A 65 9.24 -4.64 48.93
CA ALA A 65 10.59 -4.23 48.54
C ALA A 65 10.90 -4.59 47.08
N MET A 66 10.54 -5.79 46.64
CA MET A 66 10.74 -6.24 45.26
C MET A 66 9.88 -5.44 44.28
N ALA A 67 8.61 -5.21 44.60
CA ALA A 67 7.72 -4.37 43.80
C ALA A 67 8.25 -2.94 43.62
N PHE A 68 8.82 -2.34 44.67
CA PHE A 68 9.41 -1.02 44.58
C PHE A 68 10.68 -1.00 43.72
N LYS A 69 11.54 -2.02 43.85
CA LYS A 69 12.72 -2.19 42.99
C LYS A 69 12.31 -2.35 41.52
N LEU A 70 11.29 -3.14 41.22
CA LEU A 70 10.76 -3.37 39.88
C LEU A 70 10.28 -2.09 39.20
N ARG A 71 9.39 -1.34 39.84
CA ARG A 71 8.92 -0.04 39.32
C ARG A 71 10.08 0.93 39.10
N LYS A 72 11.07 0.93 39.99
CA LYS A 72 12.25 1.78 39.84
C LYS A 72 13.13 1.36 38.66
N LEU A 73 13.30 0.05 38.43
CA LEU A 73 14.05 -0.47 37.29
C LEU A 73 13.38 -0.14 35.96
N GLU A 74 12.06 -0.27 35.88
CA GLU A 74 11.28 0.07 34.68
C GLU A 74 11.51 1.53 34.28
N VAL A 75 11.36 2.46 35.24
CA VAL A 75 11.63 3.89 35.01
C VAL A 75 13.09 4.14 34.59
N LEU A 76 14.05 3.45 35.21
CA LEU A 76 15.46 3.57 34.85
C LEU A 76 15.73 3.07 33.43
N ARG A 77 15.07 2.00 33.01
CA ARG A 77 15.21 1.45 31.66
C ARG A 77 14.63 2.38 30.59
N CYS A 78 13.46 2.95 30.83
CA CYS A 78 12.90 3.98 29.95
C CYS A 78 13.83 5.20 29.84
N LYS A 79 14.40 5.65 30.97
CA LYS A 79 15.35 6.76 31.01
C LYS A 79 16.68 6.46 30.32
N SER A 80 17.18 5.23 30.38
CA SER A 80 18.42 4.83 29.70
C SER A 80 18.24 4.57 28.21
N ALA A 81 17.06 4.06 27.80
CA ALA A 81 16.72 3.81 26.41
C ALA A 81 16.54 5.12 25.61
N ALA A 82 15.93 6.15 26.21
CA ALA A 82 15.64 7.40 25.51
C ALA A 82 16.90 8.06 24.88
N PRO A 83 18.03 8.26 25.60
CA PRO A 83 19.26 8.77 25.01
C PRO A 83 19.83 7.91 23.88
N ALA A 84 19.70 6.58 23.98
CA ALA A 84 20.18 5.66 22.94
C ALA A 84 19.39 5.82 21.65
N ILE A 85 18.05 5.84 21.75
CA ILE A 85 17.14 6.09 20.63
C ILE A 85 17.40 7.47 20.03
N GLN A 86 17.50 8.51 20.86
CA GLN A 86 17.80 9.87 20.39
C GLN A 86 19.15 9.97 19.67
N LYS A 87 20.17 9.24 20.14
CA LYS A 87 21.48 9.18 19.48
C LYS A 87 21.36 8.49 18.12
N TRP A 88 20.63 7.38 18.05
CA TRP A 88 20.40 6.65 16.81
C TRP A 88 19.68 7.51 15.75
N VAL A 89 18.57 8.17 16.13
CA VAL A 89 17.84 9.08 15.24
C VAL A 89 18.72 10.24 14.75
N ARG A 90 19.50 10.87 15.65
CA ARG A 90 20.43 11.95 15.25
C ARG A 90 21.51 11.46 14.30
N ASN A 91 22.00 10.23 14.45
CA ASN A 91 22.98 9.64 13.55
C ASN A 91 22.38 9.34 12.18
N MET A 92 21.15 8.81 12.12
CA MET A 92 20.44 8.63 10.85
C MET A 92 20.24 9.95 10.11
N ALA A 93 19.77 10.99 10.81
CA ALA A 93 19.59 12.31 10.22
C ALA A 93 20.90 12.92 9.70
N ARG A 94 22.03 12.69 10.40
CA ARG A 94 23.35 13.12 9.93
C ARG A 94 23.81 12.34 8.69
N ALA A 95 23.56 11.04 8.65
CA ALA A 95 23.89 10.21 7.49
C ALA A 95 23.08 10.65 6.25
N GLU A 96 21.78 10.89 6.42
CA GLU A 96 20.91 11.40 5.36
C GLU A 96 21.36 12.79 4.87
N ALA A 97 21.71 13.69 5.80
CA ALA A 97 22.25 15.01 5.45
C ALA A 97 23.58 14.92 4.68
N ALA A 98 24.46 13.98 5.03
CA ALA A 98 25.70 13.75 4.32
C ALA A 98 25.46 13.23 2.89
N ILE A 99 24.49 12.32 2.70
CA ILE A 99 24.10 11.84 1.36
C ILE A 99 23.61 13.01 0.51
N LYS A 100 22.67 13.82 1.03
CA LYS A 100 22.16 15.01 0.32
C LYS A 100 23.27 16.03 0.01
N SER A 101 24.23 16.21 0.92
CA SER A 101 25.38 17.09 0.70
C SER A 101 26.29 16.56 -0.42
N ASN A 102 26.53 15.25 -0.48
CA ASN A 102 27.35 14.63 -1.53
C ASN A 102 26.67 14.72 -2.90
N GLU A 103 25.36 14.53 -2.96
CA GLU A 103 24.56 14.75 -4.18
C GLU A 103 24.65 16.21 -4.64
N GLY A 104 24.49 17.17 -3.72
CA GLY A 104 24.63 18.59 -4.02
C GLY A 104 26.03 18.98 -4.51
N MET A 105 27.08 18.37 -3.96
CA MET A 105 28.47 18.63 -4.37
C MET A 105 28.77 18.06 -5.77
N LEU A 106 28.18 16.92 -6.14
CA LEU A 106 28.27 16.36 -7.50
C LEU A 106 27.60 17.26 -8.54
N VAL A 107 26.41 17.80 -8.21
CA VAL A 107 25.69 18.73 -9.09
C VAL A 107 26.45 20.06 -9.22
N CYS A 108 26.95 20.62 -8.12
CA CYS A 108 27.73 21.86 -8.12
C CYS A 108 29.09 21.69 -8.84
N GLY A 109 29.68 20.50 -8.76
CA GLY A 109 30.84 20.10 -9.57
C GLY A 109 30.54 20.19 -11.07
N GLN A 110 29.43 19.63 -11.55
CA GLN A 110 29.04 19.72 -12.96
C GLN A 110 28.77 21.16 -13.41
N GLU A 111 28.14 21.98 -12.56
CA GLU A 111 27.86 23.39 -12.86
C GLU A 111 29.13 24.25 -12.96
N THR A 112 30.14 23.99 -12.11
CA THR A 112 31.42 24.72 -12.18
C THR A 112 32.27 24.32 -13.39
N TYR A 113 32.19 23.06 -13.85
CA TYR A 113 32.78 22.64 -15.13
C TYR A 113 32.06 23.26 -16.35
N ALA A 114 30.74 23.46 -16.30
CA ALA A 114 30.01 24.16 -17.34
C ALA A 114 30.28 25.68 -17.35
N ALA A 115 30.55 26.27 -16.18
CA ALA A 115 30.90 27.68 -16.05
C ALA A 115 32.32 28.01 -16.57
N SER A 116 33.28 27.09 -16.46
CA SER A 116 34.62 27.28 -17.03
C SER A 116 34.64 27.18 -18.56
N THR A 117 33.67 26.48 -19.17
CA THR A 117 33.46 26.49 -20.64
C THR A 117 32.71 27.73 -21.14
N SER A 118 32.21 28.60 -20.25
CA SER A 118 31.40 29.79 -20.54
C SER A 118 32.23 31.09 -20.66
N GLN A 119 33.56 31.04 -20.74
CA GLN A 119 34.39 32.25 -20.85
C GLN A 119 34.40 32.93 -22.24
N CYS A 120 33.58 32.46 -23.17
CA CYS A 120 33.33 33.15 -24.44
C CYS A 120 31.81 33.37 -24.64
N ILE A 121 31.18 34.21 -23.80
CA ILE A 121 29.78 34.61 -24.03
C ILE A 121 29.76 36.10 -24.43
N PRO A 122 29.24 36.43 -25.63
CA PRO A 122 29.16 37.81 -26.10
C PRO A 122 28.28 38.69 -25.19
N SER A 123 28.58 40.00 -25.18
CA SER A 123 27.96 41.02 -24.30
C SER A 123 26.44 41.05 -24.32
N ASP A 124 25.82 40.55 -25.39
CA ASP A 124 24.37 40.66 -25.63
C ASP A 124 23.55 39.68 -24.77
N VAL A 125 24.19 38.70 -24.12
CA VAL A 125 23.53 37.69 -23.29
C VAL A 125 23.44 38.11 -21.81
N HIS A 126 24.18 39.13 -21.40
CA HIS A 126 24.17 39.65 -20.02
C HIS A 126 22.80 40.13 -19.51
N PRO A 127 22.03 40.96 -20.26
CA PRO A 127 20.71 41.39 -19.81
C PRO A 127 19.73 40.21 -19.67
N LEU A 128 19.82 39.21 -20.55
CA LEU A 128 19.02 37.98 -20.46
C LEU A 128 19.37 37.18 -19.20
N ARG A 129 20.67 37.08 -18.87
CA ARG A 129 21.14 36.39 -17.66
C ARG A 129 20.70 37.11 -16.38
N VAL A 130 20.73 38.45 -16.36
CA VAL A 130 20.21 39.25 -15.24
C VAL A 130 18.70 39.09 -15.07
N ALA A 131 17.94 39.08 -16.17
CA ALA A 131 16.49 38.82 -16.14
C ALA A 131 16.18 37.40 -15.63
N MET A 132 16.92 36.40 -16.10
CA MET A 132 16.83 35.01 -15.63
C MET A 132 17.11 34.89 -14.13
N SER A 133 18.15 35.55 -13.62
CA SER A 133 18.45 35.55 -12.18
C SER A 133 17.35 36.24 -11.35
N LYS A 134 16.77 37.34 -11.84
CA LYS A 134 15.62 38.00 -11.18
C LYS A 134 14.41 37.08 -11.14
N TYR A 135 14.10 36.40 -12.24
CA TYR A 135 13.00 35.44 -12.32
C TYR A 135 13.22 34.23 -11.40
N GLN A 136 14.45 33.70 -11.33
CA GLN A 136 14.81 32.62 -10.42
C GLN A 136 14.63 33.01 -8.95
N ARG A 137 15.04 34.22 -8.55
CA ARG A 137 14.80 34.75 -7.20
C ARG A 137 13.32 34.85 -6.88
N MET A 138 12.53 35.44 -7.78
CA MET A 138 11.07 35.53 -7.63
C MET A 138 10.43 34.14 -7.47
N ARG A 139 10.87 33.15 -8.26
CA ARG A 139 10.39 31.77 -8.16
C ARG A 139 10.78 31.11 -6.83
N ALA A 140 11.99 31.37 -6.33
CA ALA A 140 12.45 30.88 -5.04
C ALA A 140 11.65 31.51 -3.88
N ASP A 141 11.39 32.82 -3.94
CA ASP A 141 10.57 33.53 -2.95
C ASP A 141 9.14 32.99 -2.93
N TYR A 142 8.55 32.73 -4.11
CA TYR A 142 7.22 32.14 -4.23
C TYR A 142 7.16 30.71 -3.67
N ARG A 143 8.20 29.89 -3.91
CA ARG A 143 8.31 28.56 -3.29
C ARG A 143 8.39 28.65 -1.78
N LEU A 144 9.22 29.55 -1.25
CA LEU A 144 9.34 29.77 0.19
C LEU A 144 8.03 30.22 0.83
N GLN A 145 7.27 31.10 0.16
CA GLN A 145 5.95 31.51 0.61
C GLN A 145 4.94 30.35 0.61
N ASN A 146 4.95 29.52 -0.44
CA ASN A 146 4.12 28.32 -0.50
C ASN A 146 4.48 27.31 0.59
N ASP A 147 5.77 27.05 0.82
CA ASP A 147 6.23 26.14 1.87
C ASP A 147 5.75 26.61 3.25
N LYS A 148 5.86 27.92 3.53
CA LYS A 148 5.32 28.52 4.75
C LYS A 148 3.80 28.39 4.84
N ALA A 149 3.07 28.61 3.74
CA ALA A 149 1.62 28.46 3.69
C ALA A 149 1.18 27.01 3.96
N VAL A 150 1.89 26.02 3.40
CA VAL A 150 1.64 24.59 3.63
C VAL A 150 1.84 24.23 5.10
N VAL A 151 2.88 24.75 5.76
CA VAL A 151 3.10 24.55 7.20
C VAL A 151 1.94 25.11 8.01
N VAL A 152 1.49 26.34 7.71
CA VAL A 152 0.33 26.96 8.39
C VAL A 152 -0.94 26.15 8.15
N GLN A 153 -1.19 25.70 6.92
CA GLN A 153 -2.34 24.84 6.59
C GLN A 153 -2.29 23.51 7.33
N LYS A 154 -1.10 22.89 7.47
CA LYS A 154 -0.91 21.66 8.23
C LYS A 154 -1.22 21.86 9.71
N ILE A 155 -0.76 22.95 10.31
CA ILE A 155 -1.06 23.30 11.71
C ILE A 155 -2.56 23.54 11.88
N ALA A 156 -3.19 24.28 10.97
CA ALA A 156 -4.64 24.54 11.00
C ALA A 156 -5.46 23.25 10.88
N ARG A 157 -5.11 22.35 9.96
CA ARG A 157 -5.72 21.03 9.83
C ARG A 157 -5.55 20.19 11.09
N CYS A 158 -4.34 20.16 11.66
CA CYS A 158 -4.05 19.44 12.90
C CYS A 158 -4.89 19.97 14.08
N ASN A 159 -5.02 21.30 14.21
CA ASN A 159 -5.85 21.92 15.22
C ASN A 159 -7.35 21.64 15.02
N LEU A 160 -7.84 21.58 13.78
CA LEU A 160 -9.22 21.20 13.48
C LEU A 160 -9.51 19.74 13.87
N VAL A 161 -8.58 18.82 13.57
CA VAL A 161 -8.69 17.41 13.95
C VAL A 161 -8.67 17.24 15.47
N ARG A 162 -7.77 17.96 16.18
CA ARG A 162 -7.72 17.97 17.64
C ARG A 162 -8.97 18.59 18.29
N ARG A 163 -9.52 19.67 17.73
CA ARG A 163 -10.76 20.28 18.24
C ARG A 163 -12.01 19.42 18.03
N ARG A 164 -11.96 18.51 17.06
CA ARG A 164 -13.04 17.57 16.78
C ARG A 164 -12.81 16.18 17.41
N ASP A 165 -11.75 16.02 18.21
CA ASP A 165 -11.30 14.74 18.78
C ASP A 165 -11.24 13.55 17.79
N LEU A 166 -11.00 13.86 16.51
CA LEU A 166 -10.92 12.85 15.45
C LEU A 166 -9.64 11.98 15.53
N LEU A 167 -8.75 12.25 16.49
CA LEU A 167 -7.52 11.48 16.70
C LEU A 167 -7.80 10.14 17.41
N HIS A 168 -8.82 10.11 18.26
CA HIS A 168 -9.30 8.91 18.93
C HIS A 168 -10.83 8.93 18.94
N PRO A 169 -11.50 8.38 17.91
CA PRO A 169 -12.96 8.33 17.85
C PRO A 169 -13.60 7.59 19.03
N PHE A 170 -12.79 6.93 19.86
CA PHE A 170 -13.20 6.18 21.04
C PHE A 170 -12.54 6.70 22.34
N GLY A 171 -11.96 7.89 22.33
CA GLY A 171 -11.19 8.42 23.47
C GLY A 171 -11.98 8.59 24.77
N ASP A 172 -13.30 8.77 24.65
CA ASP A 172 -14.23 8.92 25.78
C ASP A 172 -14.86 7.59 26.22
N MET A 173 -14.65 6.49 25.48
CA MET A 173 -15.29 5.21 25.75
C MET A 173 -14.42 4.31 26.65
N GLY A 174 -15.05 3.66 27.61
CA GLY A 174 -14.37 2.69 28.48
C GLY A 174 -14.03 1.38 27.74
N PRO A 175 -13.09 0.56 28.24
CA PRO A 175 -12.71 -0.72 27.61
C PRO A 175 -13.89 -1.66 27.32
N LYS A 176 -14.91 -1.68 28.20
CA LYS A 176 -16.09 -2.52 28.02
C LYS A 176 -17.02 -2.04 26.90
N GLU A 177 -17.10 -0.73 26.69
CA GLU A 177 -17.90 -0.12 25.63
C GLU A 177 -17.21 -0.28 24.27
N LEU A 178 -15.88 -0.31 24.28
CA LEU A 178 -15.07 -0.69 23.13
C LEU A 178 -15.31 -2.16 22.74
N ASP A 179 -15.30 -3.09 23.71
CA ASP A 179 -15.56 -4.50 23.44
C ASP A 179 -16.97 -4.73 22.84
N THR A 180 -17.99 -4.02 23.33
CA THR A 180 -19.35 -4.11 22.75
C THR A 180 -19.42 -3.56 21.33
N ASN A 181 -18.77 -2.42 21.06
CA ASN A 181 -18.75 -1.84 19.71
C ASN A 181 -17.94 -2.69 18.73
N ILE A 182 -16.86 -3.34 19.18
CA ILE A 182 -16.09 -4.27 18.36
C ILE A 182 -16.99 -5.47 18.00
N ALA A 183 -17.69 -6.06 18.97
CA ALA A 183 -18.59 -7.18 18.72
C ALA A 183 -19.74 -6.80 17.76
N GLU A 184 -20.28 -5.59 17.86
CA GLU A 184 -21.29 -5.07 16.93
C GLU A 184 -20.74 -4.89 15.51
N MET A 185 -19.54 -4.33 15.38
CA MET A 185 -18.89 -4.16 14.07
C MET A 185 -18.51 -5.51 13.44
N GLU A 186 -18.01 -6.46 14.23
CA GLU A 186 -17.70 -7.82 13.76
C GLU A 186 -18.95 -8.52 13.23
N LYS A 187 -20.08 -8.40 13.93
CA LYS A 187 -21.36 -8.95 13.47
C LYS A 187 -21.84 -8.30 12.17
N ALA A 188 -21.70 -6.98 12.05
CA ALA A 188 -22.05 -6.26 10.83
C ALA A 188 -21.18 -6.69 9.63
N ILE A 189 -19.89 -6.94 9.86
CA ILE A 189 -18.98 -7.48 8.84
C ILE A 189 -19.40 -8.89 8.42
N GLU A 190 -19.76 -9.76 9.38
CA GLU A 190 -20.22 -11.12 9.11
C GLU A 190 -21.51 -11.14 8.27
N ASP A 191 -22.47 -10.27 8.61
CA ASP A 191 -23.73 -10.14 7.86
C ASP A 191 -23.49 -9.58 6.44
N ALA A 192 -22.58 -8.62 6.29
CA ALA A 192 -22.18 -8.10 4.98
C ALA A 192 -21.45 -9.15 4.12
N ALA A 193 -20.62 -10.00 4.74
CA ALA A 193 -19.95 -11.10 4.05
C ALA A 193 -20.97 -12.12 3.50
N LYS A 194 -21.99 -12.48 4.29
CA LYS A 194 -23.09 -13.36 3.84
C LYS A 194 -23.86 -12.75 2.66
N GLN A 195 -24.12 -11.44 2.69
CA GLN A 195 -24.77 -10.76 1.58
C GLN A 195 -23.91 -10.79 0.31
N LEU A 196 -22.59 -10.61 0.45
CA LEU A 196 -21.65 -10.73 -0.67
C LEU A 196 -21.63 -12.14 -1.26
N GLU A 197 -21.66 -13.19 -0.43
CA GLU A 197 -21.77 -14.57 -0.92
C GLU A 197 -23.04 -14.80 -1.74
N VAL A 198 -24.19 -14.33 -1.23
CA VAL A 198 -25.48 -14.41 -1.95
C VAL A 198 -25.42 -13.65 -3.29
N LEU A 199 -24.80 -12.47 -3.31
CA LEU A 199 -24.62 -11.70 -4.56
C LEU A 199 -23.65 -12.38 -5.52
N GLN A 200 -22.57 -13.01 -5.02
CA GLN A 200 -21.65 -13.77 -5.87
C GLN A 200 -22.30 -15.03 -6.46
N GLU A 201 -23.13 -15.73 -5.68
CA GLU A 201 -23.93 -16.84 -6.18
C GLU A 201 -24.97 -16.39 -7.21
N ALA A 202 -25.57 -15.21 -7.02
CA ALA A 202 -26.42 -14.60 -8.03
C ALA A 202 -25.63 -14.26 -9.31
N CYS A 203 -24.44 -13.65 -9.19
CA CYS A 203 -23.59 -13.31 -10.33
C CYS A 203 -23.12 -14.54 -11.12
N LYS A 204 -22.81 -15.67 -10.46
CA LYS A 204 -22.47 -16.94 -11.16
C LYS A 204 -23.61 -17.45 -12.06
N ASN A 205 -24.85 -17.08 -11.75
CA ASN A 205 -26.04 -17.51 -12.49
C ASN A 205 -26.52 -16.48 -13.52
N VAL A 206 -25.96 -15.27 -13.53
CA VAL A 206 -26.23 -14.28 -14.57
C VAL A 206 -25.32 -14.58 -15.75
N LYS A 207 -25.92 -14.85 -16.92
CA LYS A 207 -25.18 -14.95 -18.18
C LYS A 207 -24.59 -13.58 -18.46
N GLU A 208 -23.27 -13.45 -18.47
CA GLU A 208 -22.60 -12.19 -18.82
C GLU A 208 -23.08 -11.73 -20.21
N ASP A 209 -23.67 -10.54 -20.28
CA ASP A 209 -24.04 -9.93 -21.54
C ASP A 209 -22.75 -9.49 -22.26
N LEU A 210 -22.33 -10.30 -23.23
CA LEU A 210 -21.12 -10.11 -24.05
C LEU A 210 -21.00 -8.73 -24.73
N ASN A 211 -22.10 -7.97 -24.77
CA ASN A 211 -22.15 -6.61 -25.32
C ASN A 211 -21.67 -5.53 -24.34
N GLU A 212 -21.46 -5.82 -23.05
CA GLU A 212 -21.00 -4.84 -22.06
C GLU A 212 -19.47 -4.79 -21.90
N LEU A 213 -18.76 -5.84 -22.32
CA LEU A 213 -17.30 -5.96 -22.22
C LEU A 213 -16.56 -4.93 -23.10
N GLU A 214 -15.50 -4.34 -22.58
CA GLU A 214 -14.64 -3.47 -23.38
C GLU A 214 -13.95 -4.25 -24.51
N PRO A 215 -13.62 -3.60 -25.65
CA PRO A 215 -12.99 -4.28 -26.78
C PRO A 215 -11.66 -4.94 -26.39
N GLU A 216 -10.89 -4.36 -25.46
CA GLU A 216 -9.64 -4.94 -24.97
C GLU A 216 -9.88 -6.23 -24.15
N GLU A 217 -10.90 -6.24 -23.28
CA GLU A 217 -11.26 -7.42 -22.49
C GLU A 217 -11.78 -8.57 -23.36
N LEU A 218 -12.43 -8.24 -24.48
CA LEU A 218 -12.84 -9.23 -25.49
C LEU A 218 -11.61 -9.84 -26.19
N ASP A 219 -10.54 -9.07 -26.40
CA ASP A 219 -9.33 -9.53 -27.08
C ASP A 219 -8.53 -10.51 -26.22
N GLU A 220 -8.38 -10.19 -24.94
CA GLU A 220 -7.73 -11.06 -23.97
C GLU A 220 -8.49 -12.38 -23.82
N ARG A 221 -9.83 -12.33 -23.76
CA ARG A 221 -10.68 -13.52 -23.68
C ARG A 221 -10.64 -14.36 -24.96
N ILE A 222 -10.62 -13.74 -26.14
CA ILE A 222 -10.45 -14.45 -27.42
C ILE A 222 -9.09 -15.16 -27.43
N HIS A 223 -8.00 -14.47 -27.07
CA HIS A 223 -6.68 -15.09 -27.04
C HIS A 223 -6.62 -16.25 -26.03
N ALA A 224 -7.19 -16.08 -24.84
CA ALA A 224 -7.26 -17.15 -23.84
C ALA A 224 -8.08 -18.37 -24.33
N MET A 225 -9.18 -18.12 -25.06
CA MET A 225 -9.96 -19.20 -25.69
C MET A 225 -9.19 -19.88 -26.82
N GLU A 226 -8.46 -19.13 -27.65
CA GLU A 226 -7.61 -19.71 -28.69
C GLU A 226 -6.47 -20.57 -28.11
N THR A 227 -5.85 -20.14 -27.01
CA THR A 227 -4.83 -20.94 -26.31
C THR A 227 -5.42 -22.21 -25.71
N THR A 228 -6.60 -22.13 -25.09
CA THR A 228 -7.26 -23.32 -24.52
C THR A 228 -7.75 -24.28 -25.60
N ILE A 229 -8.17 -23.79 -26.76
CA ILE A 229 -8.48 -24.63 -27.92
C ILE A 229 -7.20 -25.29 -28.45
N ALA A 230 -6.08 -24.58 -28.53
CA ALA A 230 -4.80 -25.14 -28.95
C ALA A 230 -4.31 -26.25 -27.98
N GLU A 231 -4.48 -26.05 -26.68
CA GLU A 231 -4.19 -27.05 -25.65
C GLU A 231 -5.14 -28.26 -25.74
N ALA A 232 -6.44 -28.03 -25.94
CA ALA A 232 -7.41 -29.10 -26.13
C ALA A 232 -7.17 -29.89 -27.44
N MET A 233 -6.72 -29.22 -28.50
CA MET A 233 -6.27 -29.86 -29.74
C MET A 233 -5.01 -30.71 -29.51
N ALA A 234 -4.06 -30.24 -28.70
CA ALA A 234 -2.88 -31.02 -28.32
C ALA A 234 -3.25 -32.25 -27.46
N ALA A 235 -4.26 -32.11 -26.59
CA ALA A 235 -4.81 -33.18 -25.76
C ALA A 235 -5.76 -34.13 -26.53
N ARG A 236 -6.09 -33.84 -27.80
CA ARG A 236 -7.05 -34.57 -28.65
C ARG A 236 -8.48 -34.64 -28.11
N ASP A 237 -8.88 -33.65 -27.29
CA ASP A 237 -10.22 -33.54 -26.72
C ASP A 237 -11.17 -32.78 -27.67
N PHE A 238 -11.54 -33.42 -28.79
CA PHE A 238 -12.33 -32.77 -29.86
C PHE A 238 -13.72 -32.31 -29.44
N GLY A 239 -14.33 -32.93 -28.41
CA GLY A 239 -15.61 -32.48 -27.86
C GLY A 239 -15.53 -31.10 -27.24
N LYS A 240 -14.50 -30.85 -26.41
CA LYS A 240 -14.26 -29.54 -25.79
C LYS A 240 -13.89 -28.49 -26.82
N CYS A 241 -13.13 -28.86 -27.87
CA CYS A 241 -12.83 -27.94 -28.97
C CYS A 241 -14.10 -27.47 -29.68
N GLY A 242 -15.08 -28.34 -29.90
CA GLY A 242 -16.36 -27.98 -30.52
C GLY A 242 -17.13 -26.94 -29.70
N ASP A 243 -17.26 -27.18 -28.40
CA ASP A 243 -17.97 -26.28 -27.48
C ASP A 243 -17.24 -24.92 -27.35
N LEU A 244 -15.91 -24.96 -27.22
CA LEU A 244 -15.07 -23.76 -27.13
C LEU A 244 -15.09 -22.94 -28.43
N GLN A 245 -15.20 -23.60 -29.59
CA GLN A 245 -15.31 -22.92 -30.88
C GLN A 245 -16.63 -22.13 -30.99
N VAL A 246 -17.74 -22.69 -30.50
CA VAL A 246 -19.04 -22.01 -30.50
C VAL A 246 -19.00 -20.76 -29.61
N SER A 247 -18.35 -20.83 -28.44
CA SER A 247 -18.15 -19.65 -27.59
C SER A 247 -17.20 -18.63 -28.22
N LEU A 248 -16.11 -19.08 -28.85
CA LEU A 248 -15.17 -18.21 -29.54
C LEU A 248 -15.86 -17.44 -30.68
N ASP A 249 -16.68 -18.11 -31.48
CA ASP A 249 -17.44 -17.48 -32.55
C ASP A 249 -18.41 -16.41 -32.04
N ALA A 250 -18.99 -16.61 -30.85
CA ALA A 250 -19.84 -15.62 -30.19
C ALA A 250 -19.03 -14.38 -29.76
N HIS A 251 -17.85 -14.56 -29.13
CA HIS A 251 -16.96 -13.46 -28.74
C HIS A 251 -16.40 -12.69 -29.96
N VAL A 252 -15.99 -13.41 -31.01
CA VAL A 252 -15.52 -12.80 -32.27
C VAL A 252 -16.65 -12.03 -32.96
N SER A 253 -17.89 -12.52 -32.88
CA SER A 253 -19.06 -11.80 -33.43
C SER A 253 -19.40 -10.54 -32.64
N ALA A 254 -19.20 -10.54 -31.32
CA ALA A 254 -19.35 -9.35 -30.48
C ALA A 254 -18.23 -8.32 -30.77
N ARG A 255 -16.97 -8.76 -30.89
CA ARG A 255 -15.83 -7.90 -31.26
C ARG A 255 -16.01 -7.24 -32.63
N LYS A 256 -16.47 -8.00 -33.65
CA LYS A 256 -16.75 -7.47 -35.00
C LYS A 256 -17.79 -6.33 -35.01
N LYS A 257 -18.64 -6.22 -33.99
CA LYS A 257 -19.61 -5.11 -33.85
C LYS A 257 -19.01 -3.87 -33.21
N LYS A 258 -17.88 -3.99 -32.50
CA LYS A 258 -17.21 -2.94 -31.72
C LYS A 258 -15.90 -2.46 -32.34
N GLN A 259 -15.63 -2.79 -33.61
CA GLN A 259 -14.41 -2.37 -34.30
C GLN A 259 -14.25 -0.84 -34.26
N ILE A 260 -13.05 -0.39 -33.91
CA ILE A 260 -12.71 1.04 -33.86
C ILE A 260 -12.54 1.55 -35.30
N PRO A 261 -12.91 2.80 -35.62
CA PRO A 261 -12.74 3.37 -36.97
C PRO A 261 -11.33 3.24 -37.56
N GLU A 262 -10.30 3.31 -36.71
CA GLU A 262 -8.89 3.13 -37.10
C GLU A 262 -8.57 1.70 -37.56
N GLU A 263 -9.16 0.69 -36.91
CA GLU A 263 -9.00 -0.73 -37.31
C GLU A 263 -9.72 -1.00 -38.63
N LEU A 264 -10.87 -0.36 -38.87
CA LEU A 264 -11.60 -0.43 -40.14
C LEU A 264 -10.80 0.19 -41.29
N ASP A 265 -10.12 1.31 -41.03
CA ASP A 265 -9.25 1.96 -42.03
C ASP A 265 -8.05 1.08 -42.39
N ALA A 266 -7.38 0.47 -41.40
CA ALA A 266 -6.29 -0.48 -41.63
C ALA A 266 -6.75 -1.73 -42.40
N GLU A 267 -7.97 -2.21 -42.17
CA GLU A 267 -8.55 -3.33 -42.92
C GLU A 267 -8.88 -2.94 -44.38
N ILE A 268 -9.44 -1.74 -44.59
CA ILE A 268 -9.67 -1.18 -45.93
C ILE A 268 -8.35 -1.03 -46.70
N GLU A 269 -7.27 -0.58 -46.06
CA GLU A 269 -5.95 -0.49 -46.67
C GLU A 269 -5.41 -1.86 -47.09
N LYS A 270 -5.48 -2.87 -46.23
CA LYS A 270 -5.08 -4.25 -46.56
C LYS A 270 -5.91 -4.83 -47.72
N LEU A 271 -7.21 -4.53 -47.78
CA LEU A 271 -8.06 -4.97 -48.89
C LEU A 271 -7.71 -4.21 -50.18
N ASN A 272 -7.38 -2.92 -50.11
CA ASN A 272 -6.91 -2.14 -51.26
C ASN A 272 -5.57 -2.67 -51.79
N GLU A 273 -4.64 -3.07 -50.92
CA GLU A 273 -3.38 -3.71 -51.33
C GLU A 273 -3.62 -5.07 -51.99
N LYS A 274 -4.52 -5.90 -51.43
CA LYS A 274 -4.93 -7.18 -52.04
C LYS A 274 -5.59 -6.96 -53.40
N LEU A 275 -6.41 -5.92 -53.53
CA LEU A 275 -7.05 -5.52 -54.77
C LEU A 275 -6.01 -5.10 -55.81
N HIS A 276 -5.05 -4.26 -55.42
CA HIS A 276 -3.93 -3.87 -56.28
C HIS A 276 -3.13 -5.11 -56.75
N ASN A 277 -2.84 -6.05 -55.84
CA ASN A 277 -2.14 -7.30 -56.15
C ASN A 277 -2.94 -8.26 -57.02
N LEU A 278 -4.27 -8.24 -56.98
CA LEU A 278 -5.13 -9.04 -57.86
C LEU A 278 -5.34 -8.36 -59.22
N MET A 279 -5.31 -7.02 -59.27
CA MET A 279 -5.29 -6.26 -60.52
C MET A 279 -3.99 -6.51 -61.31
N THR A 280 -2.84 -6.55 -60.65
CA THR A 280 -1.57 -6.92 -61.32
C THR A 280 -1.59 -8.37 -61.83
N LYS A 281 -2.28 -9.27 -61.12
CA LYS A 281 -2.48 -10.68 -61.52
C LYS A 281 -3.67 -10.91 -62.47
N LYS A 282 -4.40 -9.86 -62.88
CA LYS A 282 -5.56 -9.91 -63.79
C LYS A 282 -6.69 -10.86 -63.35
N GLN A 283 -6.86 -11.08 -62.04
CA GLN A 283 -7.93 -11.92 -61.50
C GLN A 283 -9.18 -11.08 -61.18
N PHE A 284 -9.83 -10.58 -62.23
CA PHE A 284 -10.90 -9.56 -62.13
C PHE A 284 -12.15 -10.04 -61.38
N ASP A 285 -12.48 -11.33 -61.46
CA ASP A 285 -13.64 -11.89 -60.75
C ASP A 285 -13.51 -11.75 -59.22
N LYS A 286 -12.29 -11.90 -58.70
CA LYS A 286 -11.99 -11.73 -57.28
C LYS A 286 -11.92 -10.25 -56.89
N CYS A 287 -11.50 -9.37 -57.80
CA CYS A 287 -11.51 -7.92 -57.57
C CYS A 287 -12.94 -7.38 -57.38
N ALA A 288 -13.91 -7.89 -58.15
CA ALA A 288 -15.31 -7.49 -58.00
C ALA A 288 -15.89 -7.88 -56.64
N GLN A 289 -15.49 -9.04 -56.10
CA GLN A 289 -15.88 -9.48 -54.77
C GLN A 289 -15.24 -8.59 -53.68
N LEU A 290 -13.95 -8.29 -53.80
CA LEU A 290 -13.25 -7.42 -52.86
C LEU A 290 -13.77 -5.99 -52.86
N HIS A 291 -14.18 -5.45 -54.00
CA HIS A 291 -14.82 -4.12 -54.06
C HIS A 291 -16.12 -4.08 -53.26
N LYS A 292 -16.95 -5.13 -53.35
CA LYS A 292 -18.17 -5.23 -52.54
C LYS A 292 -17.85 -5.28 -51.04
N ASP A 293 -16.82 -6.01 -50.66
CA ASP A 293 -16.40 -6.13 -49.26
C ASP A 293 -15.87 -4.79 -48.71
N ILE A 294 -15.10 -4.04 -49.52
CA ILE A 294 -14.63 -2.68 -49.19
C ILE A 294 -15.80 -1.72 -49.03
N ASP A 295 -16.80 -1.77 -49.90
CA ASP A 295 -17.98 -0.91 -49.82
C ASP A 295 -18.83 -1.19 -48.57
N VAL A 296 -18.91 -2.45 -48.14
CA VAL A 296 -19.57 -2.84 -46.89
C VAL A 296 -18.82 -2.28 -45.67
N LEU A 297 -17.48 -2.34 -45.65
CA LEU A 297 -16.67 -1.77 -44.56
C LEU A 297 -16.76 -0.23 -44.52
N LYS A 298 -16.76 0.43 -45.68
CA LYS A 298 -16.97 1.88 -45.77
C LYS A 298 -18.34 2.31 -45.26
N ARG A 299 -19.38 1.50 -45.47
CA ARG A 299 -20.72 1.75 -44.91
C ARG A 299 -20.80 1.55 -43.39
N LYS A 300 -19.99 0.65 -42.82
CA LYS A 300 -19.92 0.45 -41.36
C LYS A 300 -19.14 1.57 -40.63
N ARG A 301 -18.28 2.29 -41.36
CA ARG A 301 -17.53 3.45 -40.85
C ARG A 301 -18.37 4.73 -40.75
N ALA A 302 -19.37 4.89 -41.61
CA ALA A 302 -20.24 6.07 -41.68
C ALA A 302 -21.34 6.05 -40.63
#